data_AF-A0A2T4PQ73-F1
#
_entry.id   AF-A0A2T4PQ73-F1
#
_cell.length_a   1.000
_cell.length_b   1.000
_cell.length_c   1.000
_cell.angle_alpha   90.00
_cell.angle_beta   90.00
_cell.angle_gamma   90.00
#
_symmetry.space_group_name_H-M   'P 1'
#
loop_
_entity.id
_entity.type
_entity.pdbx_description
1 polymer ?
#
loop_
_entity_poly.entity_id
_entity_poly.type
_entity_poly.pdbx_seq_one_letter_code
_entity_poly.pdbx_strand_id
1 'polypeptide(L)' 'MAHVQKFTKGNMQGLSIHLDRKTENHSNKNIDTERTHLNYDLCEKDGDT' A
#
# COMPACT_ATOMS: atom_id res chain seq x y z
N MET A 1 -18.28 2.79 1.70
CA MET A 1 -18.80 1.84 0.69
C MET A 1 -17.96 0.59 0.72
N ALA A 2 -18.56 -0.60 0.59
CA ALA A 2 -17.83 -1.87 0.55
C ALA A 2 -17.84 -2.44 -0.87
N HIS A 3 -16.66 -2.80 -1.38
CA HIS A 3 -16.44 -3.46 -2.68
C HIS A 3 -15.25 -4.40 -2.55
N VAL A 4 -15.27 -5.53 -3.27
CA VAL A 4 -14.23 -6.56 -3.19
C VAL A 4 -13.67 -6.84 -4.59
N GLN A 5 -12.36 -7.06 -4.68
CA GLN A 5 -11.66 -7.47 -5.90
C GLN A 5 -10.87 -8.76 -5.63
N LYS A 6 -10.83 -9.68 -6.62
CA LYS A 6 -10.02 -10.90 -6.54
C LYS A 6 -8.57 -10.59 -6.90
N PHE A 7 -7.63 -11.11 -6.11
CA PHE A 7 -6.20 -10.99 -6.37
C PHE A 7 -5.56 -12.37 -6.50
N THR A 8 -4.78 -12.55 -7.57
CA THR A 8 -3.94 -13.73 -7.77
C THR A 8 -2.58 -13.53 -7.11
N LYS A 9 -1.79 -14.61 -6.99
CA LYS A 9 -0.40 -14.54 -6.51
C LYS A 9 0.44 -13.49 -7.25
N GLY A 10 0.26 -13.35 -8.57
CA GLY A 10 0.98 -12.36 -9.37
C GLY A 10 0.60 -10.91 -9.06
N ASN A 11 -0.58 -10.65 -8.49
CA ASN A 11 -1.01 -9.30 -8.13
C ASN A 11 -0.42 -8.83 -6.79
N MET A 12 -0.09 -9.78 -5.89
CA MET A 12 0.29 -9.48 -4.51
C MET A 12 1.54 -8.61 -4.39
N GLN A 13 2.53 -8.81 -5.27
CA GLN A 13 3.77 -8.03 -5.23
C GLN A 13 3.52 -6.55 -5.51
N GLY A 14 2.76 -6.24 -6.56
CA GLY A 14 2.41 -4.86 -6.90
C GLY A 14 1.54 -4.21 -5.81
N LEU A 15 0.62 -4.98 -5.22
CA LEU A 15 -0.19 -4.51 -4.09
C LEU A 15 0.67 -4.15 -2.89
N SER A 16 1.59 -5.01 -2.45
CA SER A 16 2.48 -4.68 -1.32
C SER A 16 3.29 -3.42 -1.60
N ILE A 17 3.87 -3.29 -2.79
CA ILE A 17 4.63 -2.08 -3.16
C ILE A 17 3.75 -0.83 -3.08
N HIS A 18 2.50 -0.91 -3.54
CA HIS A 18 1.58 0.23 -3.55
C HIS A 18 0.98 0.55 -2.18
N LEU A 19 0.61 -0.45 -1.38
CA LEU A 19 0.07 -0.29 -0.03
C LEU A 19 1.13 0.29 0.90
N ASP A 20 2.32 -0.31 0.91
CA ASP A 20 3.42 0.04 1.80
C ASP A 20 4.21 1.26 1.30
N ARG A 21 3.82 1.84 0.16
CA ARG A 21 4.49 2.99 -0.48
C ARG A 21 6.01 2.81 -0.65
N LYS A 22 6.46 1.62 -1.06
CA LYS A 22 7.90 1.26 -1.19
C LYS A 22 8.66 2.02 -2.29
N THR A 23 7.98 2.83 -3.09
CA THR A 23 8.57 3.58 -4.21
C THR A 23 8.35 5.07 -4.01
N GLU A 24 9.31 5.89 -4.39
CA GLU A 24 9.18 7.36 -4.32
C GLU A 24 8.37 7.94 -5.48
N ASN A 25 8.48 7.31 -6.66
CA ASN A 25 7.83 7.79 -7.88
C ASN A 25 6.48 7.09 -8.09
N HIS A 26 5.41 7.88 -8.22
CA HIS A 26 4.07 7.36 -8.44
C HIS A 26 3.45 7.95 -9.72
N SER A 27 2.87 7.09 -10.57
CA SER A 27 2.09 7.54 -11.73
C SER A 27 0.76 8.19 -11.32
N ASN A 28 0.22 7.83 -10.15
CA ASN A 28 -0.97 8.43 -9.59
C ASN A 28 -0.64 9.81 -8.97
N LYS A 29 -1.05 10.87 -9.67
CA LYS A 29 -0.83 12.27 -9.28
C LYS A 29 -1.57 12.73 -8.02
N ASN A 30 -2.49 11.90 -7.51
CA ASN A 30 -3.27 12.22 -6.30
C ASN A 30 -2.60 11.74 -5.00
N ILE A 31 -1.45 11.06 -5.08
CA ILE A 31 -0.68 10.67 -3.89
C ILE A 31 0.19 11.84 -3.47
N ASP A 32 -0.02 12.30 -2.23
CA ASP A 32 0.83 13.29 -1.58
C ASP A 32 1.93 12.56 -0.78
N THR A 33 3.16 12.59 -1.31
CA THR A 33 4.31 11.91 -0.70
C THR A 33 4.70 12.50 0.65
N GLU A 34 4.43 13.79 0.89
CA GLU A 34 4.71 14.44 2.18
C GLU A 34 3.83 13.85 3.29
N ARG A 35 2.66 13.29 2.95
CA ARG A 35 1.72 12.69 3.90
C ARG A 35 1.85 11.17 4.04
N THR A 36 2.74 10.52 3.29
CA THR A 36 2.91 9.06 3.34
C THR A 36 3.20 8.55 4.76
N HIS A 37 3.93 9.33 5.56
CA HIS A 37 4.27 9.00 6.96
C HIS A 37 3.06 8.93 7.91
N LEU A 38 1.88 9.41 7.48
CA LEU A 38 0.63 9.36 8.25
C LEU A 38 -0.16 8.07 8.01
N ASN A 39 0.20 7.28 6.99
CA ASN A 39 -0.43 5.99 6.75
C ASN A 39 0.02 4.99 7.82
N TYR A 40 -0.88 4.07 8.20
CA TYR A 40 -0.61 3.04 9.19
C TYR A 40 -1.33 1.74 8.80
N ASP A 41 -0.75 0.60 9.16
CA ASP A 41 -1.40 -0.69 9.04
C ASP A 41 -2.10 -1.05 10.35
N LEU A 42 -3.39 -1.41 10.27
CA LEU A 42 -4.18 -1.86 11.41
C LEU A 42 -3.79 -3.29 11.87
N CYS A 43 -3.12 -4.03 10.99
CA CYS A 43 -2.68 -5.41 11.22
C CYS A 43 -1.21 -5.51 11.61
N GLU A 44 -0.49 -4.39 11.78
CA GLU A 44 0.89 -4.39 12.27
C GLU A 44 0.96 -5.16 13.59
N LYS A 45 1.66 -6.30 13.57
CA LYS A 45 2.00 -7.08 14.75
C LYS A 45 3.45 -6.80 15.08
N ASP A 46 3.78 -6.84 16.38
CA ASP A 46 5.18 -6.80 16.83
C ASP A 46 5.98 -7.89 16.07
N GLY A 47 6.85 -7.47 15.16
CA GLY A 47 7.78 -8.35 14.43
C GLY A 47 7.70 -8.38 12.90
N ASP A 48 6.86 -7.58 12.25
CA ASP A 48 6.82 -7.48 10.76
C ASP A 48 7.86 -6.52 10.14
N THR A 49 8.81 -6.01 10.95
CA THR A 49 9.96 -5.18 10.51
C THR A 49 11.16 -6.01 10.08
#